data_AF-A0A7K4H6J8-F1
#
_entry.id   AF-A0A7K4H6J8-F1
#
_cell.length_a   1.000
_cell.length_b   1.000
_cell.length_c   1.000
_cell.angle_alpha   90.00
_cell.angle_beta   90.00
_cell.angle_gamma   90.00
#
_symmetry.space_group_name_H-M   'P 1'
#
loop_
_entity.id
_entity.type
_entity.pdbx_description
1 polymer ?
#
loop_
_entity_poly.entity_id
_entity_poly.type
_entity_poly.pdbx_seq_one_letter_code
_entity_poly.pdbx_strand_id
1 'polypeptide(L)'
;MIRISSFFETIKENNAITGIILSIVITFLFIVVSPQWYGLVLLRDFDFAIGLFFGTLFALKYRQPHQSALKFGLRLGIISGVLAAIAPSFFYWIAYRLEIIFLFQYLGGLIVTGLVIGFIMGGFLGWFYMSKDTPKKGEEKYNDDFFEDLVDK
;
A
#
# COMPACT_ATOMS: atom_id res chain seq x y z
N MET A 1 -28.71 5.52 10.88
CA MET A 1 -28.20 4.14 10.83
C MET A 1 -27.46 3.98 9.51
N ILE A 2 -26.12 4.04 9.51
CA ILE A 2 -25.32 3.94 8.28
C ILE A 2 -25.48 2.50 7.77
N ARG A 3 -25.91 2.33 6.51
CA ARG A 3 -25.98 1.01 5.89
C ARG A 3 -24.54 0.51 5.72
N ILE A 4 -24.22 -0.63 6.32
CA ILE A 4 -22.86 -1.21 6.25
C ILE A 4 -22.41 -1.38 4.78
N SER A 5 -23.34 -1.65 3.87
CA SER A 5 -23.09 -1.74 2.43
C SER A 5 -22.57 -0.44 1.80
N SER A 6 -23.16 0.72 2.14
CA SER A 6 -22.75 2.02 1.56
C SER A 6 -21.36 2.44 2.05
N PHE A 7 -20.98 2.01 3.26
CA PHE A 7 -19.64 2.24 3.79
C PHE A 7 -18.58 1.45 3.01
N PHE A 8 -18.83 0.16 2.71
CA PHE A 8 -17.90 -0.66 1.93
C PHE A 8 -17.72 -0.16 0.49
N GLU A 9 -18.76 0.38 -0.14
CA GLU A 9 -18.66 0.99 -1.47
C GLU A 9 -17.76 2.22 -1.43
N THR A 10 -17.94 3.10 -0.45
CA THR A 10 -17.10 4.30 -0.25
C THR A 10 -15.62 3.96 -0.05
N ILE A 11 -15.33 2.87 0.68
CA ILE A 11 -13.95 2.38 0.89
C ILE A 11 -13.32 1.93 -0.44
N LYS A 12 -14.08 1.20 -1.26
CA LYS A 12 -13.58 0.72 -2.55
C LYS A 12 -13.37 1.87 -3.54
N GLU A 13 -14.24 2.86 -3.51
CA GLU A 13 -14.12 4.06 -4.35
C GLU A 13 -12.88 4.88 -4.00
N ASN A 14 -12.60 5.03 -2.70
CA ASN A 14 -11.41 5.72 -2.18
C ASN A 14 -10.22 4.77 -1.93
N ASN A 15 -10.07 3.75 -2.77
CA ASN A 15 -9.07 2.68 -2.66
C ASN A 15 -7.65 3.16 -2.31
N ALA A 16 -7.17 4.25 -2.91
CA ALA A 16 -5.84 4.80 -2.71
C ALA A 16 -5.69 5.36 -1.29
N ILE A 17 -6.65 6.18 -0.86
CA ILE A 17 -6.64 6.79 0.47
C ILE A 17 -6.77 5.70 1.54
N THR A 18 -7.68 4.75 1.34
CA THR A 18 -7.81 3.61 2.26
C THR A 18 -6.52 2.79 2.32
N GLY A 19 -5.89 2.51 1.18
CA GLY A 19 -4.61 1.81 1.14
C GLY A 19 -3.50 2.53 1.90
N ILE A 20 -3.42 3.86 1.78
CA ILE A 20 -2.49 4.69 2.55
C ILE A 20 -2.78 4.58 4.04
N ILE A 21 -4.04 4.77 4.46
CA ILE A 21 -4.43 4.69 5.87
C ILE A 21 -4.13 3.31 6.45
N LEU A 22 -4.47 2.24 5.73
CA LEU A 22 -4.15 0.87 6.13
C LEU A 22 -2.64 0.66 6.29
N SER A 23 -1.84 1.17 5.36
CA SER A 23 -0.38 1.09 5.45
C SER A 23 0.12 1.78 6.72
N ILE A 24 -0.33 3.01 6.98
CA ILE A 24 0.07 3.79 8.15
C ILE A 24 -0.32 3.07 9.44
N VAL A 25 -1.58 2.61 9.55
CA VAL A 25 -2.10 1.97 10.77
C VAL A 25 -1.36 0.67 11.04
N ILE A 26 -1.17 -0.18 10.03
CA ILE A 26 -0.48 -1.46 10.22
C ILE A 26 0.99 -1.23 10.58
N THR A 27 1.71 -0.39 9.83
CA THR A 27 3.11 -0.05 10.15
C THR A 27 3.21 0.50 11.57
N PHE A 28 2.32 1.41 11.97
CA PHE A 28 2.30 1.98 13.32
C PHE A 28 2.08 0.91 14.39
N LEU A 29 1.08 0.04 14.23
CA LEU A 29 0.79 -1.03 15.19
C LEU A 29 1.96 -1.99 15.34
N PHE A 30 2.57 -2.40 14.23
CA PHE A 30 3.76 -3.25 14.25
C PHE A 30 4.89 -2.57 15.03
N ILE A 31 5.14 -1.30 14.74
CA ILE A 31 6.18 -0.52 15.40
C ILE A 31 5.95 -0.40 16.92
N VAL A 32 4.71 -0.21 17.34
CA VAL A 32 4.32 -0.08 18.75
C VAL A 32 4.39 -1.41 19.49
N VAL A 33 4.00 -2.52 18.85
CA VAL A 33 3.99 -3.87 19.43
C VAL A 33 5.39 -4.50 19.44
N SER A 34 6.30 -4.03 18.58
CA SER A 34 7.69 -4.47 18.50
C SER A 34 8.68 -3.42 19.07
N PRO A 35 8.49 -2.87 20.29
CA PRO A 35 9.33 -1.80 20.80
C PRO A 35 10.78 -2.28 20.99
N GLN A 36 10.99 -3.55 21.36
CA GLN A 36 12.27 -4.12 21.79
C GLN A 36 13.40 -4.08 20.76
N TRP A 37 13.13 -3.71 19.51
CA TRP A 37 14.10 -3.69 18.40
C TRP A 37 14.70 -2.30 18.15
N TYR A 38 14.88 -1.51 19.21
CA TYR A 38 15.47 -0.18 19.17
C TYR A 38 16.88 -0.23 18.54
N GLY A 39 17.03 0.29 17.32
CA GLY A 39 18.34 0.55 16.70
C GLY A 39 18.76 -0.38 15.56
N LEU A 40 18.00 -1.44 15.26
CA LEU A 40 18.25 -2.25 14.06
C LEU A 40 17.41 -1.70 12.91
N VAL A 41 18.01 -0.84 12.08
CA VAL A 41 17.41 -0.28 10.85
C VAL A 41 16.73 -1.40 10.02
N LEU A 42 17.37 -2.56 9.91
CA LEU A 42 16.88 -3.73 9.20
C LEU A 42 15.55 -4.30 9.72
N LEU A 43 15.21 -4.11 11.00
CA LEU A 43 13.96 -4.64 11.58
C LEU A 43 12.79 -3.68 11.40
N ARG A 44 13.05 -2.37 11.40
CA ARG A 44 12.06 -1.37 11.01
C ARG A 44 11.62 -1.54 9.56
N ASP A 45 12.52 -1.98 8.69
CA ASP A 45 12.21 -2.26 7.29
C ASP A 45 11.11 -3.33 7.15
N PHE A 46 11.06 -4.34 8.03
CA PHE A 46 9.99 -5.34 8.06
C PHE A 46 8.65 -4.76 8.49
N ASP A 47 8.62 -3.91 9.52
CA ASP A 47 7.38 -3.25 9.97
C ASP A 47 6.76 -2.44 8.82
N PHE A 48 7.60 -1.68 8.10
CA PHE A 48 7.20 -0.95 6.90
C PHE A 48 6.75 -1.87 5.77
N ALA A 49 7.50 -2.94 5.50
CA ALA A 49 7.18 -3.88 4.42
C ALA A 49 5.80 -4.51 4.64
N ILE A 50 5.47 -4.89 5.87
CA ILE A 50 4.18 -5.49 6.22
C ILE A 50 3.04 -4.48 6.01
N GLY A 51 3.16 -3.27 6.56
CA GLY A 51 2.11 -2.26 6.38
C GLY A 51 1.90 -1.89 4.90
N LEU A 52 3.00 -1.66 4.19
CA LEU A 52 2.98 -1.33 2.76
C LEU A 52 2.45 -2.48 1.91
N PHE A 53 2.74 -3.73 2.26
CA PHE A 53 2.20 -4.90 1.59
C PHE A 53 0.67 -4.89 1.64
N PHE A 54 0.08 -4.83 2.84
CA PHE A 54 -1.36 -4.92 3.00
C PHE A 54 -2.10 -3.71 2.42
N GLY A 55 -1.60 -2.49 2.66
CA GLY A 55 -2.25 -1.30 2.14
C GLY A 55 -2.15 -1.18 0.61
N THR A 56 -1.00 -1.53 0.04
CA THR A 56 -0.81 -1.51 -1.42
C THR A 56 -1.60 -2.63 -2.10
N LEU A 57 -1.62 -3.83 -1.51
CA LEU A 57 -2.45 -4.95 -1.99
C LEU A 57 -3.93 -4.56 -2.01
N PHE A 58 -4.44 -3.95 -0.94
CA PHE A 58 -5.82 -3.49 -0.87
C PHE A 58 -6.15 -2.51 -2.00
N ALA A 59 -5.33 -1.47 -2.16
CA ALA A 59 -5.57 -0.45 -3.16
C ALA A 59 -5.46 -0.99 -4.58
N LEU A 60 -4.48 -1.87 -4.86
CA LEU A 60 -4.34 -2.52 -6.18
C LEU A 60 -5.49 -3.48 -6.48
N LYS A 61 -6.05 -4.15 -5.48
CA LYS A 61 -7.20 -5.05 -5.64
C LYS A 61 -8.46 -4.31 -6.06
N TYR A 62 -8.65 -3.08 -5.58
CA TYR A 62 -9.83 -2.26 -5.88
C TYR A 62 -9.53 -1.13 -6.87
N ARG A 63 -8.38 -1.17 -7.54
CA ARG A 63 -7.95 -0.23 -8.58
C ARG A 63 -8.99 -0.13 -9.70
N GLN A 64 -9.13 1.05 -10.29
CA GLN A 64 -9.96 1.21 -11.49
C GLN A 64 -9.27 0.60 -12.72
N PRO A 65 -10.01 -0.06 -13.64
CA PRO A 65 -9.42 -0.83 -14.75
C PRO A 65 -8.49 -0.02 -15.68
N HIS A 66 -8.78 1.27 -15.87
CA HIS A 66 -8.01 2.15 -16.74
C HIS A 66 -6.66 2.59 -16.16
N GLN A 67 -6.43 2.37 -14.86
CA GLN A 67 -5.18 2.77 -14.21
C GLN A 67 -4.10 1.72 -14.49
N SER A 68 -2.86 2.14 -14.72
CA SER A 68 -1.72 1.22 -14.83
C SER A 68 -1.36 0.65 -13.46
N ALA A 69 -1.37 -0.67 -13.31
CA ALA A 69 -1.04 -1.37 -12.07
C ALA A 69 0.31 -0.93 -11.50
N LEU A 70 1.34 -0.92 -12.35
CA LEU A 70 2.70 -0.60 -11.96
C LEU A 70 2.85 0.87 -11.52
N LYS A 71 2.33 1.81 -12.31
CA LYS A 71 2.41 3.24 -11.96
C LYS A 71 1.61 3.55 -10.70
N PHE A 72 0.44 2.94 -10.54
CA PHE A 72 -0.40 3.12 -9.36
C PHE A 72 0.26 2.53 -8.12
N GLY A 73 0.76 1.29 -8.20
CA GLY A 73 1.49 0.62 -7.11
C GLY A 73 2.74 1.40 -6.67
N LEU A 74 3.56 1.88 -7.60
CA LEU A 74 4.74 2.68 -7.28
C LEU A 74 4.39 3.99 -6.57
N ARG A 75 3.44 4.77 -7.11
CA ARG A 75 3.01 6.03 -6.49
C ARG A 75 2.46 5.80 -5.09
N LEU A 76 1.60 4.79 -4.96
CA LEU A 76 0.98 4.46 -3.68
C LEU A 76 2.03 4.01 -2.67
N GLY A 77 2.93 3.10 -3.03
CA GLY A 77 3.98 2.60 -2.16
C GLY A 77 4.91 3.71 -1.66
N ILE A 78 5.33 4.63 -2.54
CA ILE A 78 6.15 5.79 -2.15
C ILE A 78 5.39 6.72 -1.19
N ILE A 79 4.16 7.12 -1.55
CA ILE A 79 3.37 8.07 -0.75
C ILE A 79 3.06 7.47 0.63
N SER A 80 2.54 6.24 0.66
CA SER A 80 2.24 5.54 1.91
C SER A 80 3.49 5.28 2.74
N GLY A 81 4.62 4.95 2.11
CA GLY A 81 5.90 4.75 2.79
C GLY A 81 6.38 6.00 3.51
N VAL A 82 6.34 7.17 2.85
CA VAL A 82 6.73 8.44 3.48
C VAL A 82 5.78 8.80 4.63
N LEU A 83 4.46 8.69 4.40
CA LEU A 83 3.47 9.05 5.41
C LEU A 83 3.48 8.11 6.62
N ALA A 84 3.81 6.83 6.42
CA ALA A 84 3.91 5.84 7.50
C ALA A 84 5.05 6.15 8.48
N ALA A 85 6.02 6.98 8.13
CA ALA A 85 7.08 7.41 9.04
C ALA A 85 6.63 8.42 10.11
N ILE A 86 5.55 9.17 9.85
CA ILE A 86 5.16 10.32 10.68
C ILE A 86 4.65 9.86 12.05
N ALA A 87 3.60 9.04 12.08
CA ALA A 87 2.95 8.63 13.33
C ALA A 87 3.90 7.89 14.30
N PRO A 88 4.73 6.93 13.85
CA PRO A 88 5.75 6.32 14.69
C PRO A 88 6.75 7.33 15.25
N SER A 89 7.20 8.29 14.45
CA SER A 89 8.19 9.28 14.89
C SER A 89 7.65 10.16 16.03
N PHE A 90 6.43 10.66 15.88
CA PHE A 90 5.77 11.43 16.93
C PHE A 90 5.48 10.59 18.16
N PHE A 91 5.03 9.34 18.00
CA PHE A 91 4.80 8.44 19.12
C PHE A 91 6.07 8.24 19.95
N TYR A 92 7.21 7.96 19.32
CA TYR A 92 8.47 7.79 20.03
C TYR A 92 8.93 9.08 20.72
N TRP A 93 8.83 10.20 20.03
CA TRP A 93 9.20 11.50 20.62
C TRP A 93 8.39 11.80 21.89
N ILE A 94 7.07 11.60 21.85
CA ILE A 94 6.18 11.86 22.98
C ILE A 94 6.33 10.81 24.09
N ALA A 95 6.33 9.53 23.75
CA ALA A 95 6.32 8.43 24.71
C ALA A 95 7.62 8.39 25.55
N TYR A 96 8.76 8.70 24.94
CA TYR A 96 10.07 8.66 25.60
C TYR A 96 10.58 10.04 26.03
N ARG A 97 9.79 11.11 25.82
CA ARG A 97 10.14 12.50 26.18
C ARG A 97 11.52 12.91 25.62
N LEU A 98 11.76 12.59 24.36
CA LEU A 98 13.05 12.82 23.72
C LEU A 98 13.20 14.29 23.28
N GLU A 99 14.44 14.71 23.05
CA GLU A 99 14.72 16.03 22.51
C GLU A 99 14.16 16.18 21.09
N ILE A 100 13.82 17.42 20.71
CA ILE A 100 13.25 17.71 19.39
C ILE A 100 14.21 17.33 18.24
N ILE A 101 15.53 17.38 18.47
CA ILE A 101 16.54 16.94 17.49
C ILE A 101 16.36 15.46 17.16
N PHE A 102 16.04 14.64 18.17
CA PHE A 102 15.81 13.22 17.96
C PHE A 102 14.60 12.96 17.06
N LEU A 103 13.52 13.75 17.20
CA LEU A 103 12.35 13.65 16.31
C LEU A 103 12.77 13.81 14.85
N PHE A 104 13.56 14.83 14.52
CA PHE A 104 13.97 15.08 13.14
C PHE A 104 14.93 14.01 12.61
N GLN A 105 15.88 13.54 13.43
CA GLN A 105 16.80 12.47 13.03
C GLN A 105 16.05 11.14 12.79
N TYR A 106 15.17 10.77 13.71
CA TYR A 106 14.39 9.54 13.63
C TYR A 106 13.40 9.58 12.46
N LEU A 107 12.68 10.69 12.29
CA LEU A 107 11.79 10.90 11.16
C LEU A 107 12.55 10.85 9.83
N GLY A 108 13.71 11.50 9.75
CA GLY A 108 14.57 11.46 8.56
C GLY A 108 14.98 10.04 8.19
N GLY A 109 15.42 9.25 9.17
CA GLY A 109 15.75 7.83 8.97
C GLY A 109 14.56 7.01 8.49
N LEU A 110 13.40 7.15 9.13
CA LEU A 110 12.19 6.42 8.75
C LEU A 110 11.64 6.85 7.38
N ILE A 111 11.81 8.11 6.96
CA ILE A 111 11.43 8.56 5.61
C ILE A 111 12.29 7.84 4.57
N VAL A 112 13.60 7.71 4.79
CA VAL A 112 14.49 6.98 3.86
C VAL A 112 14.09 5.51 3.77
N THR A 113 13.88 4.84 4.90
CA THR A 113 13.35 3.46 4.94
C THR A 113 12.02 3.37 4.20
N GLY A 114 11.06 4.25 4.51
CA GLY A 114 9.75 4.28 3.89
C GLY A 114 9.80 4.48 2.38
N LEU A 115 10.72 5.31 1.88
CA LEU A 115 10.94 5.50 0.45
C LEU A 115 11.47 4.22 -0.22
N VAL A 116 12.52 3.61 0.34
CA VAL A 116 13.16 2.42 -0.23
C VAL A 116 12.19 1.24 -0.23
N ILE A 117 11.59 0.94 0.92
CA ILE A 117 10.64 -0.18 1.05
C ILE A 117 9.34 0.11 0.28
N GLY A 118 8.86 1.36 0.30
CA GLY A 118 7.70 1.79 -0.49
C GLY A 118 7.90 1.60 -1.99
N PHE A 119 9.07 1.94 -2.51
CA PHE A 119 9.42 1.70 -3.90
C PHE A 119 9.47 0.19 -4.23
N ILE A 120 10.13 -0.61 -3.40
CA ILE A 120 10.26 -2.06 -3.60
C ILE A 120 8.88 -2.73 -3.56
N MET A 121 8.09 -2.49 -2.52
CA MET A 121 6.79 -3.13 -2.33
C MET A 121 5.76 -2.65 -3.35
N GLY A 122 5.71 -1.34 -3.61
CA GLY A 122 4.83 -0.76 -4.63
C GLY A 122 5.17 -1.24 -6.04
N GLY A 123 6.46 -1.36 -6.35
CA GLY A 123 6.96 -1.91 -7.62
C GLY A 123 6.65 -3.39 -7.76
N PHE A 124 6.97 -4.19 -6.75
CA PHE A 124 6.73 -5.65 -6.75
C PHE A 124 5.24 -5.99 -6.91
N LEU A 125 4.37 -5.38 -6.09
CA LEU A 125 2.93 -5.63 -6.17
C LEU A 125 2.32 -5.03 -7.44
N GLY A 126 2.77 -3.84 -7.85
CA GLY A 126 2.33 -3.21 -9.09
C GLY A 126 2.68 -4.07 -10.32
N TRP A 127 3.87 -4.66 -10.33
CA TRP A 127 4.30 -5.62 -11.36
C TRP A 127 3.48 -6.91 -11.31
N PHE A 128 3.27 -7.49 -10.13
CA PHE A 128 2.45 -8.69 -9.95
C PHE A 128 1.04 -8.52 -10.53
N TYR A 129 0.37 -7.40 -10.27
CA TYR A 129 -0.95 -7.11 -10.84
C TYR A 129 -0.89 -6.81 -12.34
N MET A 130 0.15 -6.13 -12.82
CA MET A 130 0.34 -5.92 -14.26
C MET A 130 0.46 -7.24 -15.03
N SER A 131 1.22 -8.20 -14.49
CA SER A 131 1.36 -9.54 -15.07
C SER A 131 0.07 -10.35 -15.04
N LYS A 132 -0.81 -10.10 -14.06
CA LYS A 132 -2.12 -10.73 -13.97
C LYS A 132 -3.14 -10.13 -14.94
N ASP A 133 -3.07 -8.83 -15.18
CA ASP A 133 -3.97 -8.11 -16.08
C ASP A 133 -3.58 -8.27 -17.55
N THR A 134 -2.36 -8.71 -17.83
CA THR A 134 -1.93 -9.02 -19.21
C THR A 134 -2.65 -10.29 -19.65
N PRO A 135 -3.46 -10.27 -20.73
CA PRO A 135 -4.06 -11.48 -21.25
C PRO A 135 -2.93 -12.47 -21.53
N LYS A 136 -3.01 -13.66 -20.93
CA LYS A 136 -2.08 -14.74 -21.26
C LYS A 136 -2.18 -14.94 -22.77
N LYS A 137 -1.06 -14.87 -23.48
CA LYS A 137 -1.00 -15.28 -24.89
C LYS A 137 -1.54 -16.72 -24.98
N GLY A 138 -2.79 -16.88 -25.40
CA GLY A 138 -3.53 -18.14 -25.38
C GLY A 138 -4.94 -18.08 -24.77
N GLU A 139 -5.27 -17.04 -24.01
CA GLU A 139 -6.63 -16.72 -23.54
C GLU A 139 -7.08 -15.38 -24.17
N GLU A 140 -6.98 -15.27 -25.50
CA GLU A 140 -7.94 -14.41 -26.18
C GLU A 140 -9.29 -15.09 -25.95
N LYS A 141 -10.09 -14.52 -25.04
CA LYS A 141 -11.54 -14.66 -25.10
C LYS A 141 -11.89 -14.17 -26.50
N TYR A 142 -11.97 -15.11 -27.43
CA TYR A 142 -12.29 -14.88 -28.82
C TYR A 142 -13.79 -14.61 -28.85
N ASN A 143 -14.16 -13.42 -28.36
CA ASN A 143 -15.40 -12.72 -28.59
C ASN A 143 -16.62 -13.66 -28.70
N ASP A 144 -17.01 -14.32 -27.59
CA ASP A 144 -18.23 -15.16 -27.55
C ASP A 144 -19.44 -14.34 -28.05
N ASP A 145 -19.47 -13.02 -27.78
CA ASP A 145 -20.48 -12.07 -28.26
C ASP A 145 -20.49 -11.89 -29.80
N PHE A 146 -19.37 -12.12 -30.50
CA PHE A 146 -19.31 -12.08 -31.97
C PHE A 146 -19.79 -13.39 -32.62
N PHE A 147 -19.64 -14.52 -31.93
CA PHE A 147 -20.13 -15.81 -32.44
C PHE A 147 -21.61 -16.03 -32.14
N GLU A 148 -22.15 -15.46 -31.06
CA GLU A 148 -23.60 -15.51 -30.78
C GLU A 148 -24.41 -14.80 -31.90
N ASP A 149 -23.93 -13.68 -32.43
CA ASP A 149 -24.61 -12.94 -33.52
C ASP A 149 -24.50 -13.62 -34.91
N LEU A 150 -23.63 -14.62 -35.04
CA LEU A 150 -23.44 -15.40 -36.28
C LEU A 150 -24.19 -16.74 -36.28
N VAL A 151 -24.63 -17.24 -35.12
CA VAL A 151 -25.39 -18.49 -35.00
C VAL A 151 -26.90 -18.25 -35.03
N ASP A 152 -27.35 -17.04 -34.69
CA ASP A 152 -28.77 -16.63 -34.72
C ASP A 152 -29.24 -15.98 -36.05
N LYS A 153 -28.51 -16.19 -37.15
CA LYS A 153 -28.91 -15.79 -38.52
C LYS A 153 -28.96 -16.98 -39.48
#